data_AF-A0A6J6QBD9-F1
#
_entry.id   AF-A0A6J6QBD9-F1
#
_cell.length_a   1.000
_cell.length_b   1.000
_cell.length_c   1.000
_cell.angle_alpha   90.00
_cell.angle_beta   90.00
_cell.angle_gamma   90.00
#
_symmetry.space_group_name_H-M   'P 1'
#
loop_
_entity.id
_entity.type
_entity.pdbx_description
1 polymer ?
#
loop_
_entity_poly.entity_id
_entity_poly.type
_entity_poly.pdbx_seq_one_letter_code
_entity_poly.pdbx_strand_id
1 'polypeptide(L)'
;MLQYQFVVPLGAEGTLRAAIEGLARGGAASFLTVLKRFGSANGGYLSFPFPGWTLTLDVPTGLSGLSALLDGLDRTLVEVGGRVYLAKDSRLSPDHLAGMYPRLEQWRAVCERVDPDHRFQSDLSRRLGMRRRSAAST
;
A
#
# COMPACT_ATOMS: atom_id res chain seq x y z
N MET A 1 -17.34 1.73 4.76
CA MET A 1 -16.45 0.55 4.75
C MET A 1 -15.18 0.92 4.02
N LEU A 2 -14.04 0.38 4.44
CA LEU A 2 -12.73 0.56 3.83
C LEU A 2 -12.19 -0.81 3.47
N GLN A 3 -11.66 -0.97 2.26
CA GLN A 3 -10.95 -2.19 1.88
C GLN A 3 -9.46 -1.98 2.11
N TYR A 4 -8.85 -2.78 2.98
CA TYR A 4 -7.41 -2.79 3.24
C TYR A 4 -6.80 -4.06 2.66
N GLN A 5 -5.98 -3.91 1.62
CA GLN A 5 -5.31 -5.02 0.97
C GLN A 5 -3.80 -4.80 0.97
N PHE A 6 -3.07 -5.81 1.40
CA PHE A 6 -1.61 -5.81 1.40
C PHE A 6 -1.05 -7.17 1.02
N VAL A 7 0.25 -7.20 0.78
CA VAL A 7 1.05 -8.42 0.57
C VAL A 7 2.31 -8.36 1.43
N VAL A 8 2.70 -9.50 1.98
CA VAL A 8 3.97 -9.69 2.71
C VAL A 8 4.78 -10.82 2.06
N PRO A 9 6.12 -10.79 2.12
CA PRO A 9 6.93 -11.90 1.66
C PRO A 9 6.67 -13.18 2.46
N LEU A 10 7.07 -14.31 1.89
CA LEU A 10 7.12 -15.58 2.61
C LEU A 10 8.09 -15.45 3.81
N GLY A 11 7.71 -16.02 4.96
CA GLY A 11 8.45 -15.85 6.21
C GLY A 11 8.00 -14.66 7.08
N ALA A 12 7.16 -13.77 6.55
CA ALA A 12 6.57 -12.65 7.28
C ALA A 12 5.11 -12.88 7.69
N GLU A 13 4.67 -14.15 7.79
CA GLU A 13 3.30 -14.54 8.13
C GLU A 13 2.85 -14.02 9.50
N GLY A 14 3.79 -13.71 10.40
CA GLY A 14 3.51 -13.03 11.67
C GLY A 14 2.76 -11.70 11.49
N THR A 15 3.03 -10.97 10.40
CA THR A 15 2.32 -9.73 10.07
C THR A 15 0.86 -9.97 9.71
N LEU A 16 0.57 -11.06 8.97
CA LEU A 16 -0.81 -11.46 8.65
C LEU A 16 -1.59 -11.75 9.93
N ARG A 17 -0.98 -12.54 10.82
CA ARG A 17 -1.55 -12.89 12.12
C ARG A 17 -1.83 -11.64 12.95
N ALA A 18 -0.85 -10.75 13.08
CA ALA A 18 -0.99 -9.51 13.85
C ALA A 18 -2.11 -8.60 13.30
N ALA A 19 -2.26 -8.52 11.96
CA ALA A 19 -3.34 -7.77 11.34
C ALA A 19 -4.73 -8.35 11.69
N ILE A 20 -4.89 -9.67 11.58
CA ILE A 20 -6.15 -10.36 11.91
C ILE A 20 -6.47 -10.19 13.41
N GLU A 21 -5.50 -10.42 14.29
CA GLU A 21 -5.68 -10.29 15.74
C GLU A 21 -5.99 -8.85 16.16
N GLY A 22 -5.32 -7.86 15.55
CA GLY A 22 -5.56 -6.44 15.81
C GLY A 22 -6.98 -6.03 15.46
N LEU A 23 -7.48 -6.47 14.30
CA LEU A 23 -8.86 -6.22 13.87
C LEU A 23 -9.88 -6.94 14.74
N ALA A 24 -9.62 -8.21 15.08
CA ALA A 24 -10.49 -8.99 15.95
C ALA A 24 -10.63 -8.36 17.35
N ARG A 25 -9.52 -7.89 17.93
CA ARG A 25 -9.51 -7.16 19.22
C ARG A 25 -10.28 -5.85 19.17
N GLY A 26 -10.28 -5.18 18.01
CA GLY A 26 -11.08 -3.98 17.78
C GLY A 26 -12.58 -4.25 17.62
N GLY A 27 -13.04 -5.50 17.57
CA GLY A 27 -14.44 -5.81 17.24
C GLY A 27 -14.78 -5.54 15.77
N ALA A 28 -13.77 -5.48 14.90
CA ALA A 28 -13.97 -5.26 13.47
C ALA A 28 -14.40 -6.57 12.79
N ALA A 29 -15.69 -6.73 12.53
CA ALA A 29 -16.16 -7.83 11.70
C ALA A 29 -15.79 -7.60 10.23
N SER A 30 -14.72 -8.27 9.75
CA SER A 30 -14.39 -8.34 8.33
C SER A 30 -15.12 -9.51 7.68
N PHE A 31 -16.36 -9.27 7.26
CA PHE A 31 -17.22 -10.30 6.65
C PHE A 31 -16.65 -10.86 5.35
N LEU A 32 -15.90 -10.05 4.60
CA LEU A 32 -15.19 -10.46 3.40
C LEU A 32 -13.69 -10.38 3.66
N THR A 33 -13.07 -11.55 3.82
CA THR A 33 -11.63 -11.69 4.00
C THR A 33 -11.09 -12.64 2.94
N VAL A 34 -10.09 -12.19 2.18
CA VAL A 34 -9.45 -13.02 1.14
C VAL A 34 -7.98 -13.20 1.49
N LEU A 35 -7.56 -14.45 1.64
CA LEU A 35 -6.16 -14.84 1.78
C LEU A 35 -5.73 -15.61 0.54
N LYS A 36 -4.63 -15.17 -0.09
CA LYS A 36 -4.09 -15.83 -1.29
C LYS A 36 -2.58 -15.81 -1.27
N ARG A 37 -1.96 -16.89 -1.77
CA ARG A 37 -0.54 -16.93 -2.10
C ARG A 37 -0.33 -16.44 -3.54
N PHE A 38 0.52 -15.43 -3.71
CA PHE A 38 0.95 -14.98 -5.04
C PHE A 38 2.13 -15.80 -5.58
N GLY A 39 2.20 -15.88 -6.91
CA GLY A 39 3.30 -16.48 -7.65
C GLY A 39 4.39 -15.45 -8.01
N SER A 40 5.10 -15.69 -9.11
CA SER A 40 6.17 -14.82 -9.59
C SER A 40 5.68 -13.40 -9.92
N ALA A 41 6.56 -12.42 -9.72
CA ALA A 41 6.32 -11.03 -10.10
C ALA A 41 6.54 -10.81 -11.61
N ASN A 42 5.82 -9.85 -12.20
CA ASN A 42 5.88 -9.53 -13.64
C ASN A 42 6.90 -8.44 -14.01
N GLY A 43 7.70 -7.96 -13.06
CA GLY A 43 8.73 -6.94 -13.30
C GLY A 43 8.24 -5.49 -13.46
N GLY A 44 6.95 -5.21 -13.31
CA GLY A 44 6.44 -3.83 -13.33
C GLY A 44 6.96 -3.00 -12.14
N TYR A 45 7.31 -1.73 -12.35
CA TYR A 45 7.96 -0.89 -11.33
C TYR A 45 7.07 -0.67 -10.10
N LEU A 46 5.78 -0.41 -10.31
CA LEU A 46 4.78 -0.27 -9.26
C LEU A 46 3.83 -1.46 -9.18
N SER A 47 4.24 -2.63 -9.69
CA SER A 47 3.43 -3.84 -9.61
C SER A 47 3.19 -4.22 -8.14
N PHE A 48 1.94 -4.49 -7.79
CA PHE A 48 1.55 -4.90 -6.44
C PHE A 48 1.94 -6.36 -6.15
N PRO A 49 1.60 -7.35 -7.01
CA PRO A 49 1.89 -8.74 -6.72
C PRO A 49 3.40 -9.05 -6.74
N PHE A 50 3.85 -9.75 -5.71
CA PHE A 50 5.15 -10.41 -5.65
C PHE A 50 5.03 -11.72 -4.85
N PRO A 51 6.01 -12.65 -4.91
CA PRO A 51 5.95 -13.92 -4.19
C PRO A 51 5.74 -13.74 -2.69
N GLY A 52 4.59 -14.18 -2.20
CA GLY A 52 4.17 -13.88 -0.83
C GLY A 52 2.70 -14.17 -0.57
N TRP A 53 2.22 -13.72 0.58
CA TRP A 53 0.83 -13.84 0.99
C TRP A 53 0.14 -12.49 0.91
N THR A 54 -0.99 -12.42 0.22
CA THR A 54 -1.88 -11.25 0.24
C THR A 54 -3.09 -11.51 1.12
N LEU A 55 -3.44 -10.48 1.89
CA LEU A 55 -4.64 -10.45 2.71
C LEU A 55 -5.45 -9.21 2.32
N THR A 56 -6.73 -9.42 2.04
CA THR A 56 -7.72 -8.36 1.84
C THR A 56 -8.73 -8.42 2.96
N LEU A 57 -9.02 -7.26 3.55
CA LEU A 57 -9.92 -7.08 4.68
C LEU A 57 -10.89 -5.95 4.38
N ASP A 58 -12.18 -6.17 4.61
CA ASP A 58 -13.20 -5.14 4.51
C ASP A 58 -13.59 -4.67 5.92
N VAL A 59 -13.16 -3.47 6.30
CA VAL A 59 -13.26 -2.96 7.67
C VAL A 59 -14.32 -1.84 7.79
N PRO A 60 -15.15 -1.83 8.86
CA PRO A 60 -16.06 -0.73 9.14
C PRO A 60 -15.30 0.55 9.49
N THR A 61 -15.56 1.64 8.77
CA THR A 61 -14.85 2.93 8.93
C THR A 61 -15.21 3.67 10.23
N GLY A 62 -16.32 3.32 10.88
CA GLY A 62 -16.71 3.90 12.18
C GLY A 62 -16.01 3.28 13.38
N LEU A 63 -15.10 2.33 13.17
CA LEU A 63 -14.37 1.69 14.24
C LEU A 63 -13.37 2.64 14.91
N SER A 64 -13.53 2.86 16.21
CA SER A 64 -12.59 3.66 16.99
C SER A 64 -11.18 3.06 16.96
N GLY A 65 -10.16 3.89 16.76
CA GLY A 65 -8.77 3.46 16.69
C GLY A 65 -8.35 2.78 15.39
N LEU A 66 -9.25 2.61 14.40
CA LEU A 66 -8.93 1.94 13.14
C LEU A 66 -7.77 2.62 12.39
N SER A 67 -7.74 3.96 12.32
CA SER A 67 -6.64 4.65 11.63
C SER A 67 -5.29 4.32 12.27
N ALA A 68 -5.21 4.38 13.60
CA ALA A 68 -3.96 4.07 14.32
C ALA A 68 -3.53 2.61 14.13
N LEU A 69 -4.49 1.67 14.09
CA LEU A 69 -4.22 0.28 13.78
C LEU A 69 -3.63 0.11 12.36
N LEU A 70 -4.28 0.71 11.36
CA LEU A 70 -3.82 0.62 9.97
C LEU A 70 -2.48 1.36 9.76
N ASP A 71 -2.24 2.48 10.44
CA ASP A 71 -0.94 3.15 10.43
C ASP A 71 0.17 2.30 11.04
N GLY A 72 -0.15 1.55 12.10
CA GLY A 72 0.77 0.57 12.69
C GLY A 72 1.10 -0.54 11.70
N LEU A 73 0.08 -1.09 11.02
CA LEU A 73 0.28 -2.10 9.98
C LEU A 73 1.10 -1.56 8.81
N ASP A 74 0.83 -0.34 8.33
CA ASP A 74 1.58 0.27 7.23
C ASP A 74 3.08 0.38 7.58
N ARG A 75 3.42 0.75 8.82
CA ARG A 75 4.82 0.76 9.29
C ARG A 75 5.45 -0.63 9.27
N THR A 76 4.79 -1.62 9.86
CA THR A 76 5.28 -3.00 9.87
C THR A 76 5.43 -3.56 8.45
N LEU A 77 4.54 -3.20 7.53
CA LEU A 77 4.65 -3.60 6.13
C LEU A 77 5.92 -3.06 5.49
N VAL A 78 6.31 -1.81 5.75
CA VAL A 78 7.59 -1.28 5.28
C VAL A 78 8.75 -2.09 5.85
N GLU A 79 8.74 -2.37 7.16
CA GLU A 79 9.81 -3.09 7.86
C GLU A 79 10.03 -4.52 7.32
N VAL A 80 8.95 -5.24 7.01
CA VAL A 80 9.03 -6.62 6.51
C VAL A 80 9.16 -6.71 4.98
N GLY A 81 9.26 -5.59 4.27
CA GLY A 81 9.30 -5.55 2.81
C GLY A 81 7.97 -5.91 2.13
N GLY A 82 6.86 -5.74 2.86
CA GLY A 82 5.50 -5.79 2.34
C GLY A 82 5.08 -4.52 1.62
N ARG A 83 3.86 -4.52 1.07
CA ARG A 83 3.23 -3.32 0.51
C ARG A 83 1.71 -3.39 0.51
N VAL A 84 1.06 -2.24 0.55
CA VAL A 84 -0.38 -2.11 0.30
C VAL A 84 -0.68 -2.10 -1.20
N TYR A 85 -1.91 -2.44 -1.58
CA TYR A 85 -2.35 -2.32 -2.97
C TYR A 85 -2.89 -0.92 -3.26
N LEU A 86 -2.18 -0.13 -4.07
CA LEU A 86 -2.59 1.24 -4.40
C LEU A 86 -3.98 1.35 -5.03
N ALA A 87 -4.47 0.32 -5.73
CA ALA A 87 -5.83 0.31 -6.29
C ALA A 87 -6.93 0.25 -5.22
N LYS A 88 -6.59 -0.13 -3.99
CA LYS A 88 -7.48 -0.21 -2.82
C LYS A 88 -7.14 0.83 -1.76
N ASP A 89 -6.06 1.59 -1.93
CA ASP A 89 -5.60 2.56 -0.97
C ASP A 89 -6.34 3.90 -1.09
N SER A 90 -6.72 4.44 0.05
CA SER A 90 -7.22 5.82 0.20
C SER A 90 -6.53 6.60 1.31
N ARG A 91 -5.57 6.01 2.03
CA ARG A 91 -5.08 6.55 3.32
C ARG A 91 -3.56 6.53 3.53
N LEU A 92 -2.82 5.75 2.75
CA LEU A 92 -1.39 5.55 2.95
C LEU A 92 -0.65 6.90 3.04
N SER A 93 0.26 7.01 4.00
CA SER A 93 1.17 8.14 4.10
C SER A 93 2.15 8.15 2.92
N PRO A 94 2.44 9.32 2.30
CA PRO A 94 3.47 9.42 1.27
C PRO A 94 4.84 8.88 1.72
N ASP A 95 5.16 8.97 3.02
CA ASP A 95 6.45 8.55 3.58
C ASP A 95 6.70 7.04 3.45
N HIS A 96 5.64 6.24 3.42
CA HIS A 96 5.75 4.78 3.31
C HIS A 96 5.88 4.29 1.86
N LEU A 97 5.52 5.12 0.86
CA LEU A 97 5.43 4.68 -0.53
C LEU A 97 6.77 4.14 -1.04
N ALA A 98 7.87 4.87 -0.79
CA ALA A 98 9.19 4.49 -1.29
C ALA A 98 9.69 3.18 -0.65
N GLY A 99 9.38 2.93 0.63
CA GLY A 99 9.71 1.68 1.31
C GLY A 99 8.92 0.48 0.78
N MET A 100 7.64 0.69 0.45
CA MET A 100 6.77 -0.35 -0.09
C MET A 100 7.01 -0.64 -1.59
N TYR A 101 7.45 0.38 -2.35
CA TYR A 101 7.68 0.31 -3.78
C TYR A 101 9.11 0.75 -4.12
N PRO A 102 10.12 -0.12 -3.93
CA PRO A 102 11.54 0.25 -4.07
C PRO A 102 11.96 0.65 -5.49
N ARG A 103 11.11 0.39 -6.50
CA ARG A 103 11.34 0.81 -7.89
C ARG A 103 10.63 2.12 -8.27
N LEU A 104 10.20 2.89 -7.27
CA LEU A 104 9.51 4.16 -7.46
C LEU A 104 10.36 5.18 -8.22
N GLU A 105 11.67 5.23 -7.98
CA GLU A 105 12.56 6.16 -8.70
C GLU A 105 12.69 5.82 -10.19
N GLN A 106 12.77 4.54 -10.56
CA GLN A 106 12.76 4.13 -11.97
C GLN A 106 11.43 4.49 -12.63
N TRP A 107 10.31 4.35 -11.91
CA TRP A 107 9.00 4.79 -12.41
C TRP A 107 8.95 6.31 -12.58
N ARG A 108 9.42 7.08 -11.60
CA ARG A 108 9.51 8.55 -11.67
C ARG A 108 10.31 8.99 -12.90
N ALA A 109 11.48 8.39 -13.13
CA ALA A 109 12.31 8.70 -14.30
C ALA A 109 11.58 8.48 -15.64
N VAL A 110 10.75 7.42 -15.74
CA VAL A 110 9.91 7.22 -16.92
C VAL A 110 8.85 8.32 -17.03
N CYS A 111 8.16 8.66 -15.94
CA CYS A 111 7.16 9.73 -15.94
C CYS A 111 7.73 11.08 -16.36
N GLU A 112 8.89 11.48 -15.83
CA GLU A 112 9.55 12.74 -16.21
C GLU A 112 9.92 12.77 -17.70
N ARG A 113 10.33 11.62 -18.27
CA ARG A 113 10.66 11.53 -19.70
C ARG A 113 9.43 11.63 -20.60
N VAL A 114 8.28 11.08 -20.19
CA VAL A 114 7.08 10.99 -21.05
C VAL A 114 6.06 12.09 -20.80
N ASP A 115 6.08 12.75 -19.64
CA ASP A 115 5.15 13.80 -19.26
C ASP A 115 5.84 14.87 -18.37
N PRO A 116 6.86 15.58 -18.88
CA PRO A 116 7.65 16.54 -18.09
C PRO A 116 6.85 17.74 -17.56
N ASP A 117 5.69 18.04 -18.16
CA ASP A 117 4.81 19.13 -17.73
C ASP A 117 3.74 18.69 -16.72
N HIS A 118 3.78 17.42 -16.28
CA HIS A 118 2.91 16.84 -15.27
C HIS A 118 1.42 16.91 -15.64
N ARG A 119 1.09 16.74 -16.93
CA ARG A 119 -0.29 16.82 -17.44
C ARG A 119 -1.16 15.67 -16.91
N PHE A 120 -0.57 14.50 -16.69
CA PHE A 120 -1.25 13.35 -16.09
C PHE A 120 -1.03 13.31 -14.58
N GLN A 121 -2.06 13.68 -13.83
CA GLN A 121 -2.03 13.67 -12.37
C GLN A 121 -3.41 13.33 -11.77
N SER A 122 -3.41 12.39 -10.81
CA SER A 122 -4.58 12.02 -10.01
C SER A 122 -4.43 12.46 -8.56
N ASP A 123 -5.52 12.40 -7.78
CA ASP A 123 -5.47 12.64 -6.32
C ASP A 123 -4.56 11.65 -5.59
N LEU A 124 -4.53 10.39 -6.03
CA LEU A 124 -3.58 9.39 -5.53
C LEU A 124 -2.13 9.85 -5.73
N SER A 125 -1.81 10.32 -6.94
CA SER A 125 -0.48 10.80 -7.29
C SER A 125 -0.07 12.02 -6.47
N ARG A 126 -1.01 12.97 -6.23
CA ARG A 126 -0.80 14.13 -5.36
C ARG A 126 -0.59 13.74 -3.91
N ARG A 127 -1.52 12.97 -3.33
CA ARG A 127 -1.50 12.57 -1.90
C ARG A 127 -0.23 11.80 -1.56
N LEU A 128 0.19 10.88 -2.43
CA LEU A 128 1.35 10.03 -2.18
C LEU A 128 2.66 10.64 -2.69
N GLY A 129 2.63 11.83 -3.27
CA GLY A 129 3.82 12.45 -3.87
C GLY A 129 4.48 11.52 -4.89
N MET A 130 3.71 10.75 -5.66
CA MET A 130 4.25 9.71 -6.55
C MET A 130 5.18 10.32 -7.59
N ARG A 131 4.84 11.53 -8.06
CA ARG A 131 5.65 12.33 -8.97
C ARG A 131 6.48 13.34 -8.21
N ARG A 132 7.64 13.70 -8.75
CA ARG A 132 8.44 14.78 -8.19
C ARG A 132 7.62 16.08 -8.28
N ARG A 133 7.79 17.00 -7.34
CA ARG A 133 7.15 18.32 -7.49
C ARG A 133 7.92 19.04 -8.61
N SER A 134 7.22 19.54 -9.61
CA SER A 134 7.82 20.47 -10.57
C SER A 134 8.35 21.67 -9.79
N ALA A 135 9.60 22.06 -10.06
CA ALA A 135 10.09 23.34 -9.57
C ALA A 135 9.19 24.40 -10.20
N ALA A 136 8.49 25.19 -9.37
CA ALA A 136 7.66 26.26 -9.89
C ALA A 136 8.55 27.16 -10.78
N SER A 137 8.25 27.20 -12.08
CA SER A 137 8.82 28.20 -12.97
C SER A 137 8.50 29.56 -12.38
N THR A 138 9.54 30.25 -11.90
CA THR A 138 9.45 31.64 -11.45
C THR A 138 9.52 32.55 -12.66
#